data_AF-A0A7K2QI70-F1
#
_entry.id   AF-A0A7K2QI70-F1
#
_cell.length_a   1.000
_cell.length_b   1.000
_cell.length_c   1.000
_cell.angle_alpha   90.00
_cell.angle_beta   90.00
_cell.angle_gamma   90.00
#
_symmetry.space_group_name_H-M   'P 1'
#
loop_
_entity.id
_entity.type
_entity.pdbx_description
1 polymer ?
#
loop_
_entity_poly.entity_id
_entity_poly.type
_entity_poly.pdbx_seq_one_letter_code
_entity_poly.pdbx_strand_id
1 'polypeptide(L)'
;PIDAYTSFDNEDVGKVQAKALLEALGDKAKDGQIVMMNGSVTDPNAKGFKSGAHSVLDGKVTIGKEYDTLGWKPENANANMTAALSALGKGKIVGVYSANDGMA
;
A
#
# COMPACT_ATOMS: atom_id res chain seq x y z
N PRO A 1 31.77 12.60 -16.80
CA PRO A 1 30.67 13.34 -16.14
C PRO A 1 29.64 12.34 -15.61
N ILE A 2 29.50 12.27 -14.30
CA ILE A 2 28.43 11.50 -13.65
C ILE A 2 27.34 12.50 -13.29
N ASP A 3 26.28 12.52 -14.10
CA ASP A 3 25.06 13.27 -13.82
C ASP A 3 24.35 12.59 -12.65
N ALA A 4 24.37 13.23 -11.48
CA ALA A 4 23.73 12.71 -10.29
C ALA A 4 22.21 12.73 -10.45
N TYR A 5 21.58 11.55 -10.40
CA TYR A 5 20.14 11.43 -10.22
C TYR A 5 19.82 11.63 -8.73
N THR A 6 19.24 12.77 -8.39
CA THR A 6 18.71 13.02 -7.05
C THR A 6 17.23 12.64 -7.06
N SER A 7 16.91 11.41 -6.66
CA SER A 7 15.54 11.04 -6.30
C SER A 7 15.46 10.94 -4.79
N PHE A 8 14.33 11.38 -4.22
CA PHE A 8 13.92 10.84 -2.93
C PHE A 8 13.87 9.33 -3.10
N ASP A 9 14.43 8.58 -2.16
CA ASP A 9 14.34 7.13 -2.23
C ASP A 9 12.85 6.79 -2.12
N ASN A 10 12.17 6.54 -3.25
CA ASN A 10 10.72 6.29 -3.26
C ASN A 10 10.40 5.09 -2.36
N GLU A 11 11.38 4.22 -2.14
CA GLU A 11 11.29 3.18 -1.12
C GLU A 11 11.14 3.76 0.29
N ASP A 12 11.84 4.82 0.65
CA ASP A 12 11.71 5.44 1.97
C ASP A 12 10.32 6.05 2.19
N VAL A 13 9.70 6.62 1.15
CA VAL A 13 8.30 7.07 1.23
C VAL A 13 7.37 5.88 1.53
N GLY A 14 7.51 4.78 0.79
CA GLY A 14 6.75 3.56 1.03
C GLY A 14 6.97 2.99 2.44
N LYS A 15 8.22 3.00 2.92
CA LYS A 15 8.58 2.58 4.29
C LYS A 15 7.90 3.44 5.34
N VAL A 16 7.90 4.76 5.18
CA VAL A 16 7.27 5.69 6.14
C VAL A 16 5.76 5.48 6.18
N GLN A 17 5.09 5.39 5.03
CA GLN A 17 3.66 5.12 4.95
C GLN A 17 3.30 3.77 5.60
N ALA A 18 4.07 2.72 5.32
CA ALA A 18 3.86 1.40 5.94
C ALA A 18 4.10 1.40 7.46
N LYS A 19 5.10 2.12 7.96
CA LYS A 19 5.34 2.26 9.41
C LYS A 19 4.18 2.97 10.09
N ALA A 20 3.66 4.04 9.49
CA ALA A 20 2.50 4.75 10.00
C ALA A 20 1.26 3.84 10.07
N LEU A 21 1.04 3.01 9.05
CA LEU A 21 -0.03 2.01 9.09
C LEU A 21 0.18 0.99 10.23
N LEU A 22 1.37 0.42 10.37
CA LEU A 22 1.65 -0.54 11.45
C LEU A 22 1.45 0.06 12.84
N GLU A 23 1.89 1.30 13.03
CA GLU A 23 1.71 2.03 14.28
C GLU A 23 0.23 2.25 14.58
N ALA A 24 -0.55 2.68 13.57
CA ALA A 24 -1.99 2.87 13.70
C ALA A 24 -2.75 1.56 13.96
N LEU A 25 -2.28 0.44 13.39
CA LEU A 25 -2.84 -0.89 13.65
C LEU A 25 -2.53 -1.36 15.07
N GLY A 26 -1.32 -1.11 15.57
CA GLY A 26 -0.86 -1.59 16.88
C GLY A 26 -1.10 -3.10 17.04
N ASP A 27 -1.74 -3.49 18.13
CA ASP A 27 -2.06 -4.90 18.42
C ASP A 27 -3.03 -5.53 17.40
N LYS A 28 -3.87 -4.72 16.73
CA LYS A 28 -4.85 -5.19 15.74
C LYS A 28 -4.21 -5.72 14.46
N ALA A 29 -2.91 -5.47 14.25
CA ALA A 29 -2.17 -5.99 13.11
C ALA A 29 -2.27 -7.53 12.96
N LYS A 30 -2.55 -8.24 14.06
CA LYS A 30 -2.70 -9.70 14.11
C LYS A 30 -4.15 -10.19 14.04
N ASP A 31 -5.12 -9.30 14.19
CA ASP A 31 -6.55 -9.64 14.29
C ASP A 31 -7.20 -9.86 12.92
N GLY A 32 -6.47 -9.59 11.83
CA GLY A 32 -6.98 -9.79 10.49
C GLY A 32 -5.94 -9.49 9.41
N GLN A 33 -6.44 -9.00 8.29
CA GLN A 33 -5.68 -8.79 7.07
C GLN A 33 -5.71 -7.32 6.67
N ILE A 34 -4.68 -6.86 5.98
CA ILE A 34 -4.70 -5.57 5.31
C ILE A 34 -4.96 -5.73 3.82
N VAL A 35 -5.42 -4.65 3.21
CA VAL A 35 -5.49 -4.52 1.75
C VAL A 35 -4.48 -3.46 1.32
N MET A 36 -3.71 -3.73 0.26
CA MET A 36 -2.76 -2.75 -0.30
C MET A 36 -3.29 -2.15 -1.61
N MET A 37 -3.38 -0.82 -1.64
CA MET A 37 -3.65 0.00 -2.82
C MET A 37 -2.37 0.70 -3.26
N ASN A 38 -1.63 0.07 -4.18
CA ASN A 38 -0.41 0.65 -4.73
C ASN A 38 -0.73 1.66 -5.85
N GLY A 39 0.31 2.37 -6.26
CA GLY A 39 0.27 3.28 -7.41
C GLY A 39 0.10 2.60 -8.76
N SER A 40 0.04 3.43 -9.80
CA SER A 40 -0.10 2.95 -11.17
C SER A 40 1.15 2.20 -11.64
N VAL A 41 0.99 1.03 -12.26
CA VAL A 41 2.10 0.28 -12.89
C VAL A 41 2.82 1.06 -14.01
N THR A 42 2.16 2.10 -14.54
CA THR A 42 2.72 2.99 -15.56
C THR A 42 3.57 4.12 -14.98
N ASP A 43 3.59 4.28 -13.65
CA ASP A 43 4.38 5.28 -12.94
C ASP A 43 5.71 4.67 -12.47
N PRO A 44 6.87 5.19 -12.89
CA PRO A 44 8.17 4.65 -12.51
C PRO A 44 8.43 4.72 -10.99
N ASN A 45 7.77 5.61 -10.25
CA ASN A 45 7.94 5.76 -8.80
C ASN A 45 7.11 4.74 -8.00
N ALA A 46 5.99 4.25 -8.56
CA ALA A 46 5.05 3.37 -7.85
C ALA A 46 5.71 2.06 -7.38
N LYS A 47 6.67 1.56 -8.16
CA LYS A 47 7.45 0.37 -7.80
C LYS A 47 8.28 0.59 -6.53
N GLY A 48 8.86 1.79 -6.35
CA GLY A 48 9.62 2.15 -5.16
C GLY A 48 8.74 2.18 -3.92
N PHE A 49 7.58 2.86 -3.98
CA PHE A 49 6.63 2.89 -2.87
C PHE A 49 6.19 1.49 -2.45
N LYS A 50 5.85 0.64 -3.43
CA LYS A 50 5.46 -0.74 -3.20
C LYS A 50 6.58 -1.56 -2.53
N SER A 51 7.81 -1.49 -3.07
CA SER A 51 9.00 -2.14 -2.50
C SER A 51 9.23 -1.72 -1.05
N GLY A 52 9.22 -0.41 -0.81
CA GLY A 52 9.38 0.18 0.52
C GLY A 52 8.33 -0.29 1.51
N ALA A 53 7.06 -0.31 1.10
CA ALA A 53 5.96 -0.76 1.95
C ALA A 53 6.07 -2.25 2.31
N HIS A 54 6.35 -3.12 1.33
CA HIS A 54 6.57 -4.54 1.58
C HIS A 54 7.71 -4.80 2.55
N SER A 55 8.83 -4.07 2.42
CA SER A 55 9.98 -4.23 3.32
C SER A 55 9.64 -4.00 4.81
N VAL A 56 8.54 -3.30 5.09
CA VAL A 56 8.06 -3.00 6.43
C VAL A 56 6.90 -3.90 6.86
N LEU A 57 5.95 -4.18 5.96
CA LEU A 57 4.69 -4.88 6.25
C LEU A 57 4.83 -6.41 6.22
N ASP A 58 5.66 -6.94 5.33
CA ASP A 58 5.81 -8.38 5.15
C ASP A 58 6.27 -9.05 6.45
N GLY A 59 5.56 -10.10 6.85
CA GLY A 59 5.81 -10.82 8.10
C GLY A 59 5.32 -10.13 9.37
N LYS A 60 4.82 -8.88 9.30
CA LYS A 60 4.23 -8.17 10.44
C LYS A 60 2.70 -8.09 10.38
N VAL A 61 2.14 -8.07 9.17
CA VAL A 61 0.70 -8.14 8.90
C VAL A 61 0.41 -9.21 7.88
N THR A 62 -0.83 -9.67 7.82
CA THR A 62 -1.31 -10.51 6.72
C THR A 62 -1.80 -9.63 5.59
N ILE A 63 -1.17 -9.69 4.41
CA ILE A 63 -1.68 -9.02 3.21
C ILE A 63 -2.74 -9.94 2.57
N GLY A 64 -4.01 -9.58 2.69
CA GLY A 64 -5.12 -10.38 2.17
C GLY A 64 -5.36 -10.17 0.67
N LYS A 65 -5.22 -8.91 0.23
CA LYS A 65 -5.28 -8.52 -1.17
C LYS A 65 -4.36 -7.34 -1.45
N GLU A 66 -3.87 -7.29 -2.66
CA GLU A 66 -3.00 -6.25 -3.16
C GLU A 66 -3.37 -5.92 -4.59
N TYR A 67 -3.39 -4.62 -4.90
CA TYR A 67 -3.76 -4.10 -6.21
C TYR A 67 -2.82 -2.97 -6.63
N ASP A 68 -2.49 -2.93 -7.91
CA ASP A 68 -1.84 -1.77 -8.51
C ASP A 68 -2.92 -0.90 -9.17
N THR A 69 -3.11 0.32 -8.66
CA THR A 69 -4.24 1.17 -9.03
C THR A 69 -3.91 1.98 -10.28
N LEU A 70 -4.34 1.46 -11.44
CA LEU A 70 -4.06 2.08 -12.73
C LEU A 70 -4.47 3.56 -12.74
N GLY A 71 -3.52 4.41 -13.12
CA GLY A 71 -3.71 5.86 -13.25
C GLY A 71 -3.95 6.60 -11.93
N TRP A 72 -3.71 5.98 -10.76
CA TRP A 72 -3.93 6.60 -9.45
C TRP A 72 -5.37 7.08 -9.22
N LYS A 73 -6.33 6.40 -9.86
CA LYS A 73 -7.71 6.84 -9.91
C LYS A 73 -8.50 6.39 -8.67
N PRO A 74 -9.18 7.31 -7.96
CA PRO A 74 -10.04 6.95 -6.83
C PRO A 74 -11.14 5.95 -7.22
N GLU A 75 -11.66 6.00 -8.45
CA GLU A 75 -12.67 5.05 -8.93
C GLU A 75 -12.14 3.63 -9.00
N ASN A 76 -10.87 3.47 -9.40
CA ASN A 76 -10.20 2.18 -9.46
C ASN A 76 -9.88 1.66 -8.04
N ALA A 77 -9.45 2.55 -7.13
CA ALA A 77 -9.24 2.20 -5.72
C ALA A 77 -10.55 1.71 -5.06
N ASN A 78 -11.67 2.40 -5.32
CA ASN A 78 -13.00 1.99 -4.84
C ASN A 78 -13.43 0.63 -5.40
N ALA A 79 -13.20 0.38 -6.69
CA ALA A 79 -13.49 -0.92 -7.30
C ALA A 79 -12.63 -2.04 -6.69
N ASN A 80 -11.33 -1.79 -6.50
CA ASN A 80 -10.40 -2.72 -5.87
C ASN A 80 -10.82 -3.03 -4.42
N MET A 81 -11.18 -2.02 -3.64
CA MET A 81 -11.63 -2.21 -2.26
C MET A 81 -12.96 -2.96 -2.19
N THR A 82 -13.89 -2.70 -3.12
CA THR A 82 -15.15 -3.45 -3.22
C THR A 82 -14.89 -4.94 -3.51
N ALA A 83 -13.95 -5.23 -4.41
CA ALA A 83 -13.54 -6.60 -4.70
C ALA A 83 -12.86 -7.25 -3.49
N ALA A 84 -12.01 -6.52 -2.76
CA ALA A 84 -11.35 -7.01 -1.56
C ALA A 84 -12.35 -7.31 -0.43
N LEU A 85 -13.30 -6.41 -0.17
CA LEU A 85 -14.38 -6.62 0.80
C LEU A 85 -15.23 -7.84 0.46
N SER A 86 -15.49 -8.08 -0.83
CA SER A 86 -16.25 -9.25 -1.29
C SER A 86 -15.45 -10.54 -1.14
N ALA A 87 -14.14 -10.51 -1.38
CA ALA A 87 -13.28 -11.69 -1.32
C ALA A 87 -12.88 -12.07 0.12
N LEU A 88 -12.60 -11.09 0.98
CA LEU A 88 -12.06 -11.30 2.32
C LEU A 88 -13.15 -11.25 3.40
N GLY A 89 -14.23 -10.51 3.14
CA GLY A 89 -15.27 -10.20 4.13
C GLY A 89 -14.89 -8.99 5.00
N LYS A 90 -15.84 -8.07 5.18
CA LYS A 90 -15.60 -6.78 5.86
C LYS A 90 -15.00 -6.90 7.26
N GLY A 91 -15.39 -7.93 8.02
CA GLY A 91 -14.91 -8.13 9.40
C GLY A 91 -13.48 -8.68 9.52
N LYS A 92 -12.83 -9.03 8.40
CA LYS A 92 -11.45 -9.56 8.40
C LYS A 92 -10.41 -8.53 7.96
N ILE A 93 -10.83 -7.35 7.50
CA ILE A 93 -9.92 -6.30 7.06
C ILE A 93 -9.70 -5.32 8.23
N VAL A 94 -8.46 -5.22 8.70
CA VAL A 94 -8.08 -4.37 9.84
C VAL A 94 -7.43 -3.05 9.43
N GLY A 95 -7.01 -2.94 8.17
CA GLY A 95 -6.44 -1.70 7.62
C GLY A 95 -6.30 -1.73 6.11
N VAL A 96 -6.10 -0.54 5.53
CA VAL A 96 -5.79 -0.36 4.12
C VAL A 96 -4.52 0.46 4.02
N TYR A 97 -3.53 -0.05 3.32
CA TYR A 97 -2.38 0.73 2.88
C TYR A 97 -2.76 1.43 1.57
N SER A 98 -2.53 2.74 1.48
CA SER A 98 -2.68 3.50 0.24
C SER A 98 -1.38 4.23 -0.07
N ALA A 99 -0.86 4.07 -1.29
CA ALA A 99 0.39 4.71 -1.71
C ALA A 99 0.25 6.24 -1.86
N ASN A 100 -0.97 6.78 -1.91
CA ASN A 100 -1.23 8.22 -1.79
C ASN A 100 -2.61 8.52 -1.17
N ASP A 101 -2.81 9.77 -0.78
CA ASP A 101 -4.04 10.21 -0.09
C ASP A 101 -5.26 10.25 -1.03
N GLY A 102 -5.07 10.44 -2.34
CA GLY A 102 -6.17 10.51 -3.30
C GLY A 102 -6.90 9.18 -3.49
N MET A 103 -6.27 8.06 -3.16
CA MET A 103 -6.84 6.72 -3.21
C MET A 103 -7.31 6.20 -1.84
N ALA A 104 -7.01 6.92 -0.76
CA ALA A 104 -7.30 6.52 0.61
C ALA A 104 -8.79 6.68 0.98
#